data_AF-A0AA87RC09-F1
#
_entry.id   AF-A0AA87RC09-F1
#
_cell.length_a   1.000
_cell.length_b   1.000
_cell.length_c   1.000
_cell.angle_alpha   90.00
_cell.angle_beta   90.00
_cell.angle_gamma   90.00
#
_symmetry.space_group_name_H-M   'P 1'
#
loop_
_entity.id
_entity.type
_entity.pdbx_description
1 polymer ?
#
loop_
_entity_poly.entity_id
_entity_poly.type
_entity_poly.pdbx_seq_one_letter_code
_entity_poly.pdbx_strand_id
1 'polypeptide(L)'
;MSSTEYPFPVAVSQLGKQDSRESQNARAVQWLLDQRGGSIVVVTPQKQFDSDILRRVAARPGVTHLTWRGLFTGSLANHRVLYAWPDRKHLNDLWGADADALVVIEWGRAETATWIEDANPVRLLPGQTVQPAPQPAPVEAAEPLPNGVGEILEHIAAWAAGYDSGLKWNEEDKLKADMMNCPERWAPITVEQVRAKCRELKMRPNDIETITGFLERRKQGRRFNVRSTYRDFRFA
;
A
#
# COMPACT_ATOMS: atom_id res chain seq x y z
N MET A 1 13.94 4.51 12.01
CA MET A 1 13.29 3.24 12.37
C MET A 1 12.50 2.83 11.15
N SER A 2 13.06 1.91 10.37
CA SER A 2 12.55 1.43 9.09
C SER A 2 11.55 0.31 9.35
N SER A 3 10.40 0.28 8.67
CA SER A 3 9.52 -0.90 8.73
C SER A 3 10.12 -2.01 7.87
N THR A 4 9.69 -3.26 8.04
CA THR A 4 10.16 -4.36 7.17
C THR A 4 9.82 -4.14 5.69
N GLU A 5 8.87 -3.26 5.40
CA GLU A 5 8.37 -2.96 4.06
C GLU A 5 9.02 -1.72 3.44
N TYR A 6 9.53 -0.81 4.28
CA TYR A 6 10.24 0.38 3.84
C TYR A 6 11.60 0.46 4.54
N PRO A 7 12.73 0.28 3.83
CA PRO A 7 14.06 0.33 4.44
C PRO A 7 14.47 1.74 4.91
N PHE A 8 13.65 2.77 4.65
CA PHE A 8 13.87 4.17 4.99
C PHE A 8 12.78 4.71 5.94
N PRO A 9 12.97 5.90 6.55
CA PRO A 9 11.98 6.53 7.39
C PRO A 9 10.69 6.86 6.63
N VAL A 10 9.56 6.41 7.16
CA VAL A 10 8.22 6.71 6.62
C VAL A 10 7.36 7.37 7.70
N ALA A 11 6.65 8.42 7.32
CA ALA A 11 5.70 9.11 8.18
C ALA A 11 4.36 9.39 7.48
N VAL A 12 3.32 9.57 8.27
CA VAL A 12 2.02 10.06 7.84
C VAL A 12 1.61 11.25 8.70
N SER A 13 1.27 12.37 8.07
CA SER A 13 0.69 13.52 8.74
C SER A 13 -0.83 13.40 8.72
N GLN A 14 -1.43 13.31 9.91
CA GLN A 14 -2.85 13.06 10.10
C GLN A 14 -3.60 14.32 10.53
N LEU A 15 -4.85 14.46 10.08
CA LEU A 15 -5.68 15.61 10.46
C LEU A 15 -6.38 15.33 11.80
N GLY A 16 -6.19 16.20 12.80
CA GLY A 16 -6.92 16.11 14.07
C GLY A 16 -8.24 16.88 14.08
N LYS A 17 -9.08 16.63 15.10
CA LYS A 17 -10.44 17.19 15.23
C LYS A 17 -10.51 18.73 15.24
N GLN A 18 -9.47 19.41 15.73
CA GLN A 18 -9.39 20.87 15.81
C GLN A 18 -8.23 21.42 14.99
N ASP A 19 -7.72 20.63 14.05
CA ASP A 19 -6.54 20.95 13.28
C ASP A 19 -6.88 21.50 11.90
N SER A 20 -5.99 22.30 11.33
CA SER A 20 -6.16 22.84 9.98
C SER A 20 -5.36 22.03 8.96
N ARG A 21 -5.79 22.06 7.69
CA ARG A 21 -5.02 21.44 6.59
C ARG A 21 -3.63 22.06 6.44
N GLU A 22 -3.49 23.36 6.64
CA GLU A 22 -2.17 24.00 6.61
C GLU A 22 -1.28 23.54 7.76
N SER A 23 -1.82 23.39 8.97
CA SER A 23 -1.09 22.84 10.11
C SER A 23 -0.65 21.39 9.86
N GLN A 24 -1.51 20.57 9.27
CA GLN A 24 -1.19 19.21 8.85
C GLN A 24 -0.06 19.19 7.82
N ASN A 25 -0.14 20.03 6.79
CA ASN A 25 0.89 20.15 5.76
C ASN A 25 2.21 20.63 6.36
N ALA A 26 2.17 21.59 7.29
CA ALA A 26 3.34 22.11 7.98
C ALA A 26 4.09 21.04 8.77
N ARG A 27 3.36 20.17 9.49
CA ARG A 27 3.97 19.05 10.21
C ARG A 27 4.68 18.07 9.28
N ALA A 28 4.07 17.75 8.14
CA ALA A 28 4.69 16.88 7.15
C ALA A 28 5.99 17.48 6.59
N VAL A 29 5.94 18.77 6.21
CA VAL A 29 7.10 19.50 5.71
C VAL A 29 8.21 19.54 6.75
N GLN A 30 7.89 19.88 8.00
CA GLN A 30 8.87 19.95 9.08
C GLN A 30 9.56 18.61 9.29
N TRP A 31 8.79 17.53 9.43
CA TRP A 31 9.34 16.18 9.62
C TRP A 31 10.26 15.76 8.46
N LEU A 32 9.89 16.10 7.22
CA LEU A 32 10.69 15.75 6.04
C LEU A 32 12.01 16.53 5.97
N LEU A 33 12.00 17.82 6.35
CA LEU A 33 13.19 18.65 6.40
C LEU A 33 14.21 18.15 7.42
N ASP A 34 13.72 17.54 8.51
CA ASP A 34 14.56 16.93 9.55
C ASP A 34 15.19 15.59 9.11
N GLN A 35 14.72 14.99 8.00
CA GLN A 35 15.32 13.78 7.45
C GLN A 35 16.58 14.09 6.63
N ARG A 36 17.57 13.20 6.75
CA ARG A 36 18.76 13.19 5.90
C ARG A 36 18.44 12.50 4.57
N GLY A 37 19.12 12.89 3.49
CA GLY A 37 18.91 12.33 2.16
C GLY A 37 19.12 13.37 1.05
N GLY A 38 18.80 12.98 -0.17
CA GLY A 38 18.93 13.75 -1.39
C GLY A 38 17.95 14.93 -1.48
N SER A 39 17.72 15.39 -2.70
CA SER A 39 16.81 16.52 -2.94
C SER A 39 15.36 16.19 -2.56
N ILE A 40 14.55 17.23 -2.42
CA ILE A 40 13.15 17.09 -2.03
C ILE A 40 12.30 16.97 -3.29
N VAL A 41 11.41 15.98 -3.28
CA VAL A 41 10.36 15.83 -4.30
C VAL A 41 9.01 16.06 -3.62
N VAL A 42 8.25 17.03 -4.10
CA VAL A 42 6.87 17.26 -3.71
C VAL A 42 5.97 16.64 -4.77
N VAL A 43 5.11 15.70 -4.36
CA VAL A 43 4.13 15.05 -5.24
C VAL A 43 2.74 15.51 -4.83
N THR A 44 1.98 16.07 -5.78
CA THR A 44 0.58 16.48 -5.56
C THR A 44 -0.36 15.83 -6.57
N PRO A 45 -1.68 15.79 -6.32
CA PRO A 45 -2.64 15.23 -7.28
C PRO A 45 -2.61 15.94 -8.64
N GLN A 46 -2.46 17.26 -8.59
CA GLN A 46 -2.48 18.13 -9.75
C GLN A 46 -1.56 19.34 -9.52
N LYS A 47 -1.27 20.09 -10.59
CA LYS A 47 -0.30 21.19 -10.57
C LYS A 47 -0.74 22.38 -9.70
N GLN A 48 -2.05 22.63 -9.64
CA GLN A 48 -2.65 23.68 -8.82
C GLN A 48 -3.30 23.06 -7.58
N PHE A 49 -2.89 23.46 -6.39
CA PHE A 49 -3.41 22.94 -5.15
C PHE A 49 -3.51 24.05 -4.12
N ASP A 50 -4.42 23.86 -3.17
CA ASP A 50 -4.66 24.83 -2.10
C ASP A 50 -3.81 24.48 -0.88
N SER A 51 -2.56 24.93 -0.92
CA SER A 51 -1.71 24.95 0.26
C SER A 51 -0.56 25.95 0.13
N ASP A 52 -0.51 26.93 1.04
CA ASP A 52 0.52 27.97 1.05
C ASP A 52 1.87 27.42 1.46
N ILE A 53 1.93 26.51 2.42
CA ILE A 53 3.20 25.92 2.82
C ILE A 53 3.78 25.02 1.74
N LEU A 54 2.97 24.19 1.09
CA LEU A 54 3.46 23.31 0.02
C LEU A 54 3.86 24.10 -1.22
N ARG A 55 3.14 25.19 -1.55
CA ARG A 55 3.55 26.12 -2.63
C ARG A 55 4.92 26.73 -2.34
N ARG A 56 5.15 27.18 -1.11
CA ARG A 56 6.45 27.74 -0.69
C ARG A 56 7.58 26.71 -0.77
N VAL A 57 7.32 25.46 -0.38
CA VAL A 57 8.34 24.38 -0.48
C VAL A 57 8.63 24.03 -1.94
N ALA A 58 7.59 23.85 -2.76
CA ALA A 58 7.74 23.53 -4.18
C ALA A 58 8.46 24.64 -4.98
N ALA A 59 8.39 25.89 -4.54
CA ALA A 59 9.08 27.01 -5.15
C ALA A 59 10.57 27.15 -4.75
N ARG A 60 11.08 26.34 -3.81
CA ARG A 60 12.48 26.42 -3.37
C ARG A 60 13.43 25.88 -4.45
N PRO A 61 14.61 26.49 -4.64
CA PRO A 61 15.64 25.94 -5.51
C PRO A 61 16.02 24.51 -5.10
N GLY A 62 16.15 23.62 -6.08
CA GLY A 62 16.50 22.21 -5.85
C GLY A 62 15.35 21.33 -5.37
N VAL A 63 14.11 21.84 -5.31
CA VAL A 63 12.90 21.04 -5.09
C VAL A 63 12.25 20.70 -6.42
N THR A 64 11.92 19.43 -6.61
CA THR A 64 11.18 18.97 -7.78
C THR A 64 9.70 18.84 -7.44
N HIS A 65 8.83 19.43 -8.24
CA HIS A 65 7.38 19.27 -8.11
C HIS A 65 6.85 18.31 -9.18
N LEU A 66 6.28 17.19 -8.74
CA LEU A 66 5.64 16.19 -9.59
C LEU A 66 4.13 16.16 -9.35
N THR A 67 3.39 15.73 -10.36
CA THR A 67 1.97 15.42 -10.25
C THR A 67 1.75 13.93 -10.44
N TRP A 68 0.60 13.39 -10.00
CA TRP A 68 0.26 11.98 -10.25
C TRP A 68 0.29 11.61 -11.74
N ARG A 69 -0.08 12.55 -12.62
CA ARG A 69 0.04 12.34 -14.07
C ARG A 69 1.52 12.20 -14.44
N GLY A 70 1.89 11.01 -14.93
CA GLY A 70 3.25 10.69 -15.37
C GLY A 70 4.21 10.35 -14.23
N LEU A 71 3.70 10.17 -13.00
CA LEU A 71 4.51 9.69 -11.88
C LEU A 71 4.85 8.21 -12.10
N PHE A 72 6.12 7.88 -11.89
CA PHE A 72 6.61 6.50 -11.81
C PHE A 72 7.42 6.37 -10.52
N THR A 73 7.35 5.22 -9.85
CA THR A 73 7.96 5.01 -8.52
C THR A 73 9.47 5.24 -8.52
N GLY A 74 10.15 4.90 -9.62
CA GLY A 74 11.58 5.18 -9.79
C GLY A 74 11.95 6.66 -9.77
N SER A 75 11.02 7.59 -10.01
CA SER A 75 11.30 9.04 -9.92
C SER A 75 11.42 9.53 -8.48
N LEU A 76 11.12 8.66 -7.51
CA LEU A 76 11.20 8.92 -6.08
C LEU A 76 12.53 8.43 -5.47
N ALA A 77 13.33 7.69 -6.24
CA ALA A 77 14.52 7.04 -5.74
C ALA A 77 15.61 8.04 -5.33
N ASN A 78 16.25 7.83 -4.17
CA ASN A 78 17.29 8.71 -3.60
C ASN A 78 16.82 10.16 -3.34
N HIS A 79 15.52 10.33 -3.10
CA HIS A 79 14.92 11.62 -2.79
C HIS A 79 14.16 11.57 -1.47
N ARG A 80 14.02 12.74 -0.83
CA ARG A 80 13.11 12.94 0.30
C ARG A 80 11.75 13.36 -0.25
N VAL A 81 10.74 12.52 -0.07
CA VAL A 81 9.46 12.63 -0.75
C VAL A 81 8.37 13.14 0.18
N LEU A 82 7.69 14.21 -0.23
CA LEU A 82 6.41 14.64 0.32
C LEU A 82 5.31 14.22 -0.64
N TYR A 83 4.43 13.31 -0.20
CA TYR A 83 3.32 12.80 -1.00
C TYR A 83 1.99 13.33 -0.49
N ALA A 84 1.42 14.30 -1.22
CA ALA A 84 0.23 15.00 -0.79
C ALA A 84 -1.05 14.30 -1.22
N TRP A 85 -1.89 14.00 -0.24
CA TRP A 85 -3.28 13.60 -0.35
C TRP A 85 -3.56 12.43 -1.33
N PRO A 86 -2.82 11.31 -1.21
CA PRO A 86 -3.04 10.14 -2.07
C PRO A 86 -4.44 9.55 -1.86
N ASP A 87 -5.03 9.06 -2.95
CA ASP A 87 -6.11 8.09 -2.88
C ASP A 87 -5.54 6.67 -2.65
N ARG A 88 -6.43 5.68 -2.56
CA ARG A 88 -6.04 4.28 -2.33
C ARG A 88 -5.05 3.76 -3.36
N LYS A 89 -5.26 4.05 -4.65
CA LYS A 89 -4.40 3.58 -5.74
C LYS A 89 -2.99 4.16 -5.58
N HIS A 90 -2.90 5.46 -5.35
CA HIS A 90 -1.60 6.15 -5.23
C HIS A 90 -0.87 5.83 -3.93
N LEU A 91 -1.57 5.40 -2.87
CA LEU A 91 -0.95 4.83 -1.67
C LEU A 91 -0.29 3.47 -1.98
N ASN A 92 -0.94 2.64 -2.78
CA ASN A 92 -0.39 1.33 -3.17
C ASN A 92 0.82 1.49 -4.10
N ASP A 93 0.82 2.50 -4.97
CA ASP A 93 1.97 2.78 -5.85
C ASP A 93 3.24 3.14 -5.06
N LEU A 94 3.14 3.56 -3.79
CA LEU A 94 4.32 3.86 -2.96
C LEU A 94 5.07 2.61 -2.49
N TRP A 95 4.47 1.43 -2.60
CA TRP A 95 5.11 0.18 -2.20
C TRP A 95 6.30 -0.14 -3.12
N GLY A 96 7.50 -0.29 -2.54
CA GLY A 96 8.73 -0.51 -3.31
C GLY A 96 9.33 0.76 -3.92
N ALA A 97 8.90 1.96 -3.49
CA ALA A 97 9.67 3.17 -3.74
C ALA A 97 11.00 3.11 -2.97
N ASP A 98 12.13 3.48 -3.58
CA ASP A 98 13.46 3.52 -2.94
C ASP A 98 13.83 4.95 -2.52
N ALA A 99 12.96 5.59 -1.76
CA ALA A 99 13.18 6.97 -1.29
C ALA A 99 14.20 7.02 -0.12
N ASP A 100 14.80 8.18 0.11
CA ASP A 100 15.60 8.41 1.32
C ASP A 100 14.73 8.67 2.56
N ALA A 101 13.55 9.25 2.33
CA ALA A 101 12.49 9.40 3.30
C ALA A 101 11.15 9.64 2.60
N LEU A 102 10.05 9.21 3.20
CA LEU A 102 8.70 9.40 2.67
C LEU A 102 7.77 9.96 3.75
N VAL A 103 7.11 11.07 3.46
CA VAL A 103 5.98 11.57 4.26
C VAL A 103 4.71 11.63 3.43
N VAL A 104 3.64 11.04 3.93
CA VAL A 104 2.30 11.07 3.33
C VAL A 104 1.44 12.07 4.07
N ILE A 105 0.73 12.95 3.36
CA ILE A 105 -0.30 13.83 3.94
C ILE A 105 -1.66 13.21 3.64
N GLU A 106 -2.37 12.71 4.65
CA GLU A 106 -3.62 11.97 4.42
C GLU A 106 -4.84 12.87 4.13
N TRP A 107 -5.85 12.32 3.46
CA TRP A 107 -7.19 12.91 3.39
C TRP A 107 -8.03 12.69 4.66
N GLY A 108 -7.63 11.79 5.57
CA GLY A 108 -8.42 11.38 6.73
C GLY A 108 -9.54 10.40 6.35
N ARG A 109 -9.28 9.52 5.37
CA ARG A 109 -10.22 8.51 4.87
C ARG A 109 -9.84 7.12 5.35
N ALA A 110 -10.80 6.19 5.30
CA ALA A 110 -10.59 4.79 5.69
C ALA A 110 -9.44 4.11 4.93
N GLU A 111 -9.21 4.51 3.67
CA GLU A 111 -8.14 4.00 2.80
C GLU A 111 -6.74 4.20 3.39
N THR A 112 -6.52 5.34 4.06
CA THR A 112 -5.24 5.62 4.74
C THR A 112 -5.08 4.78 6.00
N ALA A 113 -6.18 4.44 6.70
CA ALA A 113 -6.10 3.60 7.89
C ALA A 113 -5.54 2.21 7.56
N THR A 114 -5.98 1.60 6.45
CA THR A 114 -5.43 0.32 5.99
C THR A 114 -3.95 0.42 5.64
N TRP A 115 -3.54 1.50 4.96
CA TRP A 115 -2.13 1.72 4.65
C TRP A 115 -1.28 1.96 5.91
N ILE A 116 -1.81 2.62 6.94
CA ILE A 116 -1.11 2.83 8.22
C ILE A 116 -0.91 1.50 8.96
N GLU A 117 -1.91 0.61 8.93
CA GLU A 117 -1.79 -0.74 9.51
C GLU A 117 -0.71 -1.57 8.81
N ASP A 118 -0.66 -1.50 7.49
CA ASP A 118 0.31 -2.25 6.68
C ASP A 118 1.73 -1.64 6.84
N ALA A 119 1.90 -0.37 6.46
CA ALA A 119 3.19 0.30 6.39
C ALA A 119 3.83 0.59 7.76
N ASN A 120 3.02 0.62 8.83
CA ASN A 120 3.40 0.99 10.21
C ASN A 120 4.29 2.26 10.27
N PRO A 121 3.86 3.40 9.72
CA PRO A 121 4.68 4.61 9.65
C PRO A 121 4.71 5.37 10.99
N VAL A 122 5.65 6.33 11.11
CA VAL A 122 5.59 7.36 12.15
C VAL A 122 4.31 8.20 11.94
N ARG A 123 3.47 8.37 12.96
CA ARG A 123 2.22 9.13 12.84
C ARG A 123 2.38 10.52 13.45
N LEU A 124 2.22 11.55 12.62
CA LEU A 124 2.33 12.96 13.00
C LEU A 124 0.94 13.53 13.26
N LEU A 125 0.57 13.59 14.54
CA LEU A 125 -0.69 14.14 15.03
C LEU A 125 -0.49 15.58 15.55
N PRO A 126 -1.57 16.36 15.74
CA PRO A 126 -1.46 17.67 16.36
C PRO A 126 -0.90 17.54 17.79
N GLY A 127 0.25 18.17 18.04
CA GLY A 127 0.92 18.17 19.34
C GLY A 127 1.56 16.84 19.75
N GLN A 128 1.52 15.79 18.91
CA GLN A 128 2.04 14.48 19.26
C GLN A 128 2.64 13.77 18.04
N THR A 129 3.81 13.16 18.21
CA THR A 129 4.36 12.20 17.24
C THR A 129 4.32 10.81 17.85
N VAL A 130 3.64 9.88 17.19
CA VAL A 130 3.56 8.47 17.62
C VAL A 130 4.53 7.67 16.78
N GLN A 131 5.46 6.98 17.44
CA GLN A 131 6.42 6.11 16.77
C GLN A 131 5.73 4.85 16.25
N PRO A 132 6.30 4.19 15.21
CA PRO A 132 5.83 2.89 14.75
C PRO A 132 5.66 1.93 15.92
N ALA A 133 4.55 1.20 15.95
CA ALA A 133 4.38 0.16 16.95
C ALA A 133 5.49 -0.88 16.74
N PRO A 134 6.10 -1.43 17.82
CA PRO A 134 6.91 -2.62 17.68
C PRO A 134 6.07 -3.67 16.95
N GLN A 135 6.60 -4.24 15.87
CA GLN A 135 5.91 -5.33 15.20
C GLN A 135 5.60 -6.38 16.27
N PRO A 136 4.34 -6.81 16.41
CA PRO A 136 4.04 -7.92 17.30
C PRO A 136 4.99 -9.06 16.91
N ALA A 137 5.58 -9.72 17.92
CA ALA A 137 6.33 -10.95 17.72
C ALA A 137 5.50 -11.84 16.78
N PRO A 138 6.13 -12.55 15.82
CA PRO A 138 5.42 -13.33 14.81
C PRO A 138 4.33 -14.12 15.52
N VAL A 139 3.09 -13.73 15.26
CA VAL A 139 1.92 -14.36 15.84
C VAL A 139 2.11 -15.84 15.52
N GLU A 140 2.06 -16.71 16.54
CA GLU A 140 2.08 -18.16 16.33
C GLU A 140 1.25 -18.46 15.09
N ALA A 141 1.89 -19.11 14.10
CA ALA A 141 1.40 -19.26 12.75
C ALA A 141 -0.12 -19.38 12.76
N ALA A 142 -0.80 -18.35 12.25
CA ALA A 142 -2.26 -18.34 12.17
C ALA A 142 -2.67 -19.70 11.60
N GLU A 143 -3.65 -20.35 12.24
CA GLU A 143 -4.04 -21.72 11.90
C GLU A 143 -4.06 -21.89 10.38
N PRO A 144 -3.40 -22.92 9.84
CA PRO A 144 -3.20 -23.06 8.41
C PRO A 144 -4.55 -22.99 7.72
N LEU A 145 -4.65 -22.13 6.70
CA LEU A 145 -5.91 -21.96 5.97
C LEU A 145 -6.35 -23.33 5.44
N PRO A 146 -7.61 -23.73 5.70
CA PRO A 146 -8.06 -25.07 5.33
C PRO A 146 -8.11 -25.25 3.81
N ASN A 147 -8.24 -26.50 3.38
CA ASN A 147 -8.45 -26.89 1.98
C ASN A 147 -7.31 -26.53 1.02
N GLY A 148 -6.07 -26.40 1.52
CA GLY A 148 -4.90 -26.07 0.69
C GLY A 148 -4.84 -24.61 0.23
N VAL A 149 -5.72 -23.74 0.74
CA VAL A 149 -5.73 -22.32 0.34
C VAL A 149 -4.43 -21.62 0.74
N GLY A 150 -3.81 -22.01 1.85
CA GLY A 150 -2.50 -21.50 2.25
C GLY A 150 -1.44 -21.74 1.17
N GLU A 151 -1.36 -22.97 0.65
CA GLU A 151 -0.40 -23.38 -0.38
C GLU A 151 -0.65 -22.65 -1.71
N ILE A 152 -1.92 -22.42 -2.06
CA ILE A 152 -2.28 -21.61 -3.23
C ILE A 152 -1.79 -20.17 -3.07
N LEU A 153 -2.01 -19.55 -1.91
CA LEU A 153 -1.55 -18.19 -1.66
C LEU A 153 -0.02 -18.10 -1.63
N GLU A 154 0.67 -19.12 -1.09
CA GLU A 154 2.13 -19.24 -1.14
C GLU A 154 2.66 -19.33 -2.58
N HIS A 155 2.03 -20.15 -3.41
CA HIS A 155 2.37 -20.24 -4.84
C HIS A 155 2.20 -18.89 -5.55
N ILE A 156 1.08 -18.21 -5.30
CA ILE A 156 0.78 -16.91 -5.89
C ILE A 156 1.77 -15.84 -5.39
N ALA A 157 2.11 -15.85 -4.09
CA ALA A 157 3.08 -14.95 -3.51
C ALA A 157 4.48 -15.14 -4.11
N ALA A 158 4.91 -16.40 -4.32
CA ALA A 158 6.19 -16.70 -4.96
C ALA A 158 6.28 -16.12 -6.38
N TRP A 159 5.19 -16.21 -7.15
CA TRP A 159 5.14 -15.58 -8.47
C TRP A 159 5.08 -14.06 -8.41
N ALA A 160 4.32 -13.48 -7.47
CA ALA A 160 4.23 -12.04 -7.29
C ALA A 160 5.58 -11.43 -6.87
N ALA A 161 6.35 -12.11 -6.01
CA ALA A 161 7.68 -11.68 -5.58
C ALA A 161 8.73 -11.72 -6.69
N GLY A 162 8.57 -12.61 -7.68
CA GLY A 162 9.51 -12.75 -8.81
C GLY A 162 9.43 -11.65 -9.86
N TYR A 163 8.50 -10.69 -9.75
CA TYR A 163 8.31 -9.63 -10.75
C TYR A 163 8.13 -8.25 -10.12
N ASP A 164 8.81 -7.26 -10.70
CA ASP A 164 8.74 -5.86 -10.26
C ASP A 164 7.35 -5.21 -10.44
N SER A 165 6.47 -5.81 -11.25
CA SER A 165 5.11 -5.31 -11.50
C SER A 165 4.04 -5.89 -10.56
N GLY A 166 4.38 -6.83 -9.68
CA GLY A 166 3.41 -7.55 -8.83
C GLY A 166 2.72 -8.72 -9.53
N LEU A 167 1.54 -9.09 -9.05
CA LEU A 167 0.77 -10.26 -9.50
C LEU A 167 0.48 -10.19 -10.99
N LYS A 168 0.89 -11.24 -11.73
CA LYS A 168 0.64 -11.31 -13.17
C LYS A 168 -0.82 -11.68 -13.47
N TRP A 169 -1.32 -11.14 -14.59
CA TRP A 169 -2.67 -11.40 -15.09
C TRP A 169 -3.02 -12.89 -15.26
N ASN A 170 -2.03 -13.74 -15.57
CA ASN A 170 -2.25 -15.18 -15.73
C ASN A 170 -2.46 -15.89 -14.37
N GLU A 171 -1.76 -15.46 -13.32
CA GLU A 171 -1.97 -15.97 -11.96
C GLU A 171 -3.30 -15.48 -11.39
N GLU A 172 -3.73 -14.25 -11.73
CA GLU A 172 -5.10 -13.80 -11.42
C GLU A 172 -6.16 -14.69 -12.09
N ASP A 173 -5.98 -15.03 -13.37
CA ASP A 173 -6.94 -15.85 -14.12
C ASP A 173 -7.01 -17.28 -13.59
N LYS A 174 -5.89 -17.87 -13.20
CA LYS A 174 -5.84 -19.17 -12.52
C LYS A 174 -6.55 -19.14 -11.16
N LEU A 175 -6.32 -18.09 -10.37
CA LEU A 175 -6.99 -17.91 -9.07
C LEU A 175 -8.50 -17.76 -9.24
N LYS A 176 -8.95 -16.92 -10.18
CA LYS A 176 -10.38 -16.78 -10.53
C LYS A 176 -10.98 -18.11 -10.96
N ALA A 177 -10.27 -18.88 -11.79
CA ALA A 177 -10.73 -20.19 -12.24
C ALA A 177 -10.87 -21.17 -11.08
N ASP A 178 -9.89 -21.23 -10.19
CA ASP A 178 -9.95 -22.10 -9.00
C ASP A 178 -11.12 -21.76 -8.09
N MET A 179 -11.35 -20.47 -7.81
CA MET A 179 -12.50 -19.99 -7.03
C MET A 179 -13.86 -20.33 -7.67
N MET A 180 -13.91 -20.48 -9.00
CA MET A 180 -15.12 -20.90 -9.71
C MET A 180 -15.27 -22.43 -9.75
N ASN A 181 -14.18 -23.16 -9.94
CA ASN A 181 -14.16 -24.60 -10.17
C ASN A 181 -14.15 -25.42 -8.87
N CYS A 182 -13.63 -24.84 -7.79
CA CYS A 182 -13.54 -25.45 -6.46
C CYS A 182 -14.25 -24.57 -5.41
N PRO A 183 -15.56 -24.26 -5.54
CA PRO A 183 -16.23 -23.33 -4.62
C PRO A 183 -16.20 -23.79 -3.16
N GLU A 184 -16.23 -25.09 -2.92
CA GLU A 184 -16.17 -25.70 -1.58
C GLU A 184 -14.86 -25.38 -0.86
N ARG A 185 -13.75 -25.32 -1.59
CA ARG A 185 -12.42 -24.93 -1.06
C ARG A 185 -12.45 -23.53 -0.44
N TRP A 186 -13.12 -22.59 -1.10
CA TRP A 186 -13.13 -21.16 -0.75
C TRP A 186 -14.33 -20.74 0.13
N ALA A 187 -15.36 -21.58 0.23
CA ALA A 187 -16.55 -21.31 1.03
C ALA A 187 -16.26 -20.97 2.50
N PRO A 188 -15.44 -21.76 3.25
CA PRO A 188 -15.20 -21.51 4.68
C PRO A 188 -14.22 -20.36 4.94
N ILE A 189 -13.48 -19.89 3.93
CA ILE A 189 -12.41 -18.91 4.09
C ILE A 189 -12.98 -17.49 4.14
N THR A 190 -12.57 -16.67 5.10
CA THR A 190 -12.94 -15.24 5.16
C THR A 190 -11.98 -14.36 4.37
N VAL A 191 -12.42 -13.15 4.02
CA VAL A 191 -11.59 -12.18 3.30
C VAL A 191 -10.39 -11.74 4.16
N GLU A 192 -10.63 -11.65 5.46
CA GLU A 192 -9.70 -11.27 6.51
C GLU A 192 -8.62 -12.34 6.71
N GLN A 193 -9.01 -13.62 6.65
CA GLN A 193 -8.08 -14.75 6.67
C GLN A 193 -7.12 -14.72 5.47
N VAL A 194 -7.66 -14.50 4.26
CA VAL A 194 -6.81 -14.34 3.06
C VAL A 194 -5.92 -13.12 3.18
N ARG A 195 -6.45 -11.98 3.63
CA ARG A 195 -5.67 -10.76 3.83
C ARG A 195 -4.51 -10.97 4.81
N ALA A 196 -4.78 -11.61 5.95
CA ALA A 196 -3.77 -11.92 6.95
C ALA A 196 -2.68 -12.82 6.39
N LYS A 197 -3.03 -13.90 5.69
CA LYS A 197 -2.04 -14.80 5.07
C LYS A 197 -1.22 -14.11 3.98
N CYS A 198 -1.84 -13.31 3.11
CA CYS A 198 -1.07 -12.59 2.09
C CYS A 198 -0.11 -11.55 2.71
N ARG A 199 -0.48 -10.93 3.84
CA ARG A 199 0.42 -10.04 4.61
C ARG A 199 1.59 -10.81 5.22
N GLU A 200 1.33 -11.98 5.80
CA GLU A 200 2.38 -12.89 6.31
C GLU A 200 3.39 -13.26 5.20
N LEU A 201 2.88 -13.47 3.98
CA LEU A 201 3.68 -13.74 2.79
C LEU A 201 4.36 -12.49 2.18
N LYS A 202 4.24 -11.33 2.84
CA LYS A 202 4.83 -10.04 2.42
C LYS A 202 4.44 -9.64 0.98
N MET A 203 3.23 -10.00 0.57
CA MET A 203 2.70 -9.60 -0.73
C MET A 203 2.47 -8.08 -0.76
N ARG A 204 2.53 -7.48 -1.96
CA ARG A 204 2.25 -6.05 -2.12
C ARG A 204 0.77 -5.78 -1.85
N PRO A 205 0.39 -4.65 -1.23
CA PRO A 205 -1.00 -4.32 -0.94
C PRO A 205 -1.92 -4.41 -2.15
N ASN A 206 -1.47 -3.97 -3.33
CA ASN A 206 -2.27 -4.07 -4.55
C ASN A 206 -2.60 -5.53 -4.93
N ASP A 207 -1.67 -6.45 -4.73
CA ASP A 207 -1.88 -7.88 -4.97
C ASP A 207 -2.85 -8.46 -3.92
N ILE A 208 -2.69 -8.06 -2.65
CA ILE A 208 -3.59 -8.45 -1.56
C ILE A 208 -5.02 -7.97 -1.84
N GLU A 209 -5.20 -6.72 -2.28
CA GLU A 209 -6.51 -6.17 -2.65
C GLU A 209 -7.12 -6.88 -3.84
N THR A 210 -6.31 -7.22 -4.83
CA THR A 210 -6.75 -7.95 -6.03
C THR A 210 -7.30 -9.32 -5.65
N ILE A 211 -6.54 -10.07 -4.83
CA ILE A 211 -6.91 -11.42 -4.34
C ILE A 211 -8.15 -11.37 -3.44
N THR A 212 -8.16 -10.47 -2.44
CA THR A 212 -9.29 -10.31 -1.52
C THR A 212 -10.55 -9.86 -2.24
N GLY A 213 -10.42 -8.96 -3.23
CA GLY A 213 -11.51 -8.52 -4.09
C GLY A 213 -12.05 -9.60 -5.03
N PHE A 214 -11.29 -10.64 -5.37
CA PHE A 214 -11.84 -11.83 -6.02
C PHE A 214 -12.68 -12.64 -5.03
N LEU A 215 -12.14 -12.95 -3.85
CA LEU A 215 -12.88 -13.75 -2.87
C LEU A 215 -14.21 -13.08 -2.48
N GLU A 216 -14.19 -11.77 -2.24
CA GLU A 216 -15.39 -11.02 -1.89
C GLU A 216 -16.46 -11.06 -3.00
N ARG A 217 -16.05 -10.81 -4.25
CA ARG A 217 -16.96 -10.95 -5.40
C ARG A 217 -17.52 -12.37 -5.53
N ARG A 218 -16.71 -13.39 -5.24
CA ARG A 218 -17.15 -14.78 -5.28
C ARG A 218 -18.18 -15.09 -4.19
N LYS A 219 -17.99 -14.56 -2.98
CA LYS A 219 -18.96 -14.65 -1.87
C LYS A 219 -20.27 -13.93 -2.18
N GLN A 220 -20.22 -12.85 -2.96
CA GLN A 220 -21.41 -12.18 -3.52
C GLN A 220 -22.07 -12.95 -4.68
N GLY A 221 -21.61 -14.17 -5.01
CA GLY A 221 -22.16 -14.98 -6.10
C GLY A 221 -21.77 -14.54 -7.51
N ARG A 222 -20.82 -13.60 -7.66
CA ARG A 222 -20.38 -13.15 -8.98
C ARG A 222 -19.49 -14.19 -9.66
N ARG A 223 -19.61 -14.26 -10.99
CA ARG A 223 -18.72 -15.06 -11.85
C ARG A 223 -17.61 -14.17 -12.43
N PHE A 224 -16.46 -14.77 -12.72
CA PHE A 224 -15.36 -14.09 -13.39
C PHE A 224 -15.36 -14.40 -14.88
N ASN A 225 -14.91 -13.42 -15.67
CA ASN A 225 -14.49 -13.68 -17.03
C ASN A 225 -13.03 -14.11 -16.99
N VAL A 226 -12.77 -15.37 -17.34
CA VAL A 226 -11.44 -15.96 -17.40
C VAL A 226 -11.17 -16.39 -18.83
N ARG A 227 -9.95 -16.16 -19.30
CA ARG A 227 -9.55 -16.57 -20.66
C ARG A 227 -9.74 -18.08 -20.84
N SER A 228 -10.10 -18.49 -22.05
CA SER A 228 -10.44 -19.89 -22.37
C SER A 228 -9.38 -20.89 -21.93
N THR A 229 -8.09 -20.54 -22.05
CA THR A 229 -6.95 -21.39 -21.66
C THR A 229 -6.92 -21.77 -20.18
N TYR A 230 -7.50 -20.94 -19.30
CA TYR A 230 -7.47 -21.15 -17.84
C TYR A 230 -8.85 -21.48 -17.26
N ARG A 231 -9.89 -21.58 -18.08
CA ARG A 231 -11.28 -21.71 -17.60
C ARG A 231 -11.48 -22.90 -16.65
N ASP A 232 -10.86 -24.04 -16.97
CA ASP A 232 -11.00 -25.28 -16.21
C ASP A 232 -9.85 -25.51 -15.23
N PHE A 233 -8.99 -24.50 -15.05
CA PHE A 233 -7.84 -24.59 -14.16
C PHE A 233 -8.27 -24.78 -12.70
N ARG A 234 -7.52 -25.62 -11.99
CA ARG A 234 -7.64 -25.88 -10.56
C ARG A 234 -6.22 -26.03 -10.01
N PHE A 235 -5.93 -25.37 -8.89
CA PHE A 235 -4.74 -25.67 -8.12
C PHE A 235 -4.90 -27.05 -7.49
N ALA A 236 -3.81 -27.83 -7.50
CA ALA A 236 -3.74 -29.12 -6.82
C ALA A 236 -4.03 -28.94 -5.33
#